data_AF-A0A932HTA5-F1
#
_entry.id   AF-A0A932HTA5-F1
#
_cell.length_a   1.000
_cell.length_b   1.000
_cell.length_c   1.000
_cell.angle_alpha   90.00
_cell.angle_beta   90.00
_cell.angle_gamma   90.00
#
_symmetry.space_group_name_H-M   'P 1'
#
loop_
_entity.id
_entity.type
_entity.pdbx_description
1 polymer ?
#
loop_
_entity_poly.entity_id
_entity_poly.type
_entity_poly.pdbx_seq_one_letter_code
_entity_poly.pdbx_strand_id
1 'polypeptide(L)'
;MKAPLFFLDTDAKILDLIRKGDEEALVMLYEANRKMIMAYATRNNGTADDGEDLLQEALMVLWERVRVGRFEYSAKLSTFLFATAKNLWMRRLTKQRRESPGILDPDSHPDGGISLLESLIESEEATMVQEALMTIGEQCRQLLLLFYWEELSMEEIAGRMGFANADTVKSKKYQCKKALERILAGVMKE
;
A
#
# COMPACT_ATOMS: atom_id res chain seq x y z
N MET A 1 0.42 1.10 37.46
CA MET A 1 0.96 1.25 36.10
C MET A 1 0.29 0.22 35.22
N LYS A 2 -0.63 0.64 34.35
CA LYS A 2 -1.33 -0.26 33.42
C LYS A 2 -0.38 -0.55 32.25
N ALA A 3 -0.12 -1.82 31.99
CA ALA A 3 0.59 -2.25 30.80
C ALA A 3 -0.21 -1.86 29.55
N PRO A 4 0.42 -1.46 28.43
CA PRO A 4 -0.30 -1.10 27.22
C PRO A 4 -0.87 -2.38 26.58
N LEU A 5 -2.19 -2.43 26.43
CA LEU A 5 -2.97 -3.50 25.79
C LEU A 5 -2.77 -3.54 24.24
N PHE A 6 -1.61 -3.14 23.73
CA PHE A 6 -1.38 -2.86 22.30
C PHE A 6 -0.84 -4.04 21.48
N PHE A 7 -1.14 -5.28 21.87
CA PHE A 7 -0.67 -6.45 21.12
C PHE A 7 -1.84 -7.35 20.72
N LEU A 8 -2.13 -7.34 19.41
CA LEU A 8 -2.91 -8.32 18.65
C LEU A 8 -4.44 -8.32 18.86
N ASP A 9 -5.09 -7.19 18.59
CA ASP A 9 -6.49 -7.27 18.19
C ASP A 9 -6.56 -7.66 16.71
N THR A 10 -7.03 -8.88 16.45
CA THR A 10 -7.28 -9.35 15.08
C THR A 10 -8.20 -8.37 14.35
N ASP A 11 -7.99 -8.19 13.04
CA ASP A 11 -8.83 -7.35 12.16
C ASP A 11 -10.34 -7.62 12.36
N ALA A 12 -10.72 -8.86 12.65
CA ALA A 12 -12.09 -9.25 12.95
C ALA A 12 -12.66 -8.56 14.20
N LYS A 13 -11.86 -8.43 15.26
CA LYS A 13 -12.24 -7.72 16.49
C LYS A 13 -12.35 -6.22 16.26
N ILE A 14 -11.41 -5.62 15.53
CA ILE A 14 -11.49 -4.20 15.14
C ILE A 14 -12.76 -3.94 14.34
N LEU A 15 -13.11 -4.79 13.38
CA LEU A 15 -14.36 -4.66 12.64
C LEU A 15 -15.61 -4.75 13.51
N ASP A 16 -15.61 -5.65 14.51
CA ASP A 16 -16.73 -5.76 15.45
C ASP A 16 -16.92 -4.48 16.27
N LEU A 17 -15.82 -3.88 16.74
CA LEU A 17 -15.83 -2.59 17.43
C LEU A 17 -16.40 -1.48 16.53
N ILE A 18 -15.95 -1.39 15.27
CA ILE A 18 -16.47 -0.42 14.30
C ILE A 18 -17.97 -0.63 14.07
N ARG A 19 -18.44 -1.87 13.94
CA ARG A 19 -19.88 -2.17 13.78
C ARG A 19 -20.69 -1.66 14.98
N LYS A 20 -20.17 -1.82 16.19
CA LYS A 20 -20.78 -1.34 17.43
C LYS A 20 -20.73 0.19 17.57
N GLY A 21 -19.93 0.87 16.76
CA GLY A 21 -19.75 2.33 16.84
C GLY A 21 -18.73 2.73 17.90
N ASP A 22 -17.80 1.83 18.23
CA ASP A 22 -16.72 2.12 19.16
C ASP A 22 -15.55 2.81 18.43
N GLU A 23 -15.37 4.10 18.72
CA GLU A 23 -14.35 4.95 18.09
C GLU A 23 -12.92 4.60 18.53
N GLU A 24 -12.72 3.82 19.61
CA GLU A 24 -11.40 3.34 20.02
C GLU A 24 -10.73 2.51 18.90
N ALA A 25 -11.54 1.82 18.08
CA ALA A 25 -11.08 1.13 16.89
C ALA A 25 -10.37 2.03 15.88
N LEU A 26 -10.80 3.28 15.74
CA LEU A 26 -10.18 4.24 14.83
C LEU A 26 -8.82 4.68 15.36
N VAL A 27 -8.69 4.90 16.67
CA VAL A 27 -7.42 5.25 17.32
C VAL A 27 -6.40 4.11 17.15
N MET A 28 -6.83 2.85 17.37
CA MET A 28 -5.98 1.69 17.17
C MET A 28 -5.48 1.56 15.73
N LEU A 29 -6.36 1.75 14.76
CA LEU A 29 -5.99 1.71 13.35
C LEU A 29 -5.11 2.89 12.95
N TYR A 30 -5.34 4.07 13.52
CA TYR A 30 -4.53 5.26 13.26
C TYR A 30 -3.08 5.03 13.68
N GLU A 31 -2.85 4.67 14.95
CA GLU A 31 -1.50 4.44 15.48
C GLU A 31 -0.75 3.33 14.72
N ALA A 32 -1.46 2.25 14.38
CA ALA A 32 -0.87 1.12 13.66
C ALA A 32 -0.46 1.46 12.21
N ASN A 33 -1.11 2.42 11.55
CA ASN A 33 -0.91 2.70 10.12
C ASN A 33 -0.28 4.07 9.83
N ARG A 34 -0.15 4.95 10.83
CA ARG A 34 0.37 6.32 10.69
C ARG A 34 1.74 6.37 10.00
N LYS A 35 2.72 5.64 10.52
CA LYS A 35 4.10 5.66 9.98
C LYS A 35 4.13 5.30 8.49
N MET A 36 3.38 4.26 8.11
CA MET A 36 3.32 3.76 6.74
C MET A 36 2.73 4.80 5.78
N ILE A 37 1.59 5.38 6.11
CA ILE A 37 0.87 6.29 5.20
C ILE A 37 1.57 7.64 5.10
N MET A 38 2.15 8.15 6.19
CA MET A 38 2.95 9.38 6.15
C MET A 38 4.22 9.21 5.31
N ALA A 39 4.93 8.08 5.46
CA ALA A 39 6.08 7.78 4.62
C ALA A 39 5.71 7.69 3.14
N TYR A 40 4.52 7.17 2.82
CA TYR A 40 4.01 7.14 1.45
C TYR A 40 3.74 8.55 0.91
N ALA A 41 3.00 9.38 1.64
CA ALA A 41 2.66 10.73 1.23
C ALA A 41 3.91 11.59 0.99
N THR A 42 4.82 11.62 1.97
CA THR A 42 6.07 12.39 1.89
C THR A 42 6.98 11.95 0.75
N ARG A 43 7.02 10.65 0.45
CA ARG A 43 7.76 10.16 -0.72
C ARG A 43 7.06 10.54 -2.02
N ASN A 44 5.73 10.63 -2.08
CA ASN A 44 4.99 10.92 -3.30
C ASN A 44 4.59 12.41 -3.42
N ASN A 45 5.54 13.33 -3.24
CA ASN A 45 5.33 14.77 -3.41
C ASN A 45 4.31 15.40 -2.43
N GLY A 46 4.00 14.73 -1.32
CA GLY A 46 3.15 15.27 -0.26
C GLY A 46 3.95 15.75 0.95
N THR A 47 3.25 16.34 1.91
CA THR A 47 3.78 16.71 3.23
C THR A 47 3.45 15.64 4.29
N ALA A 48 3.97 15.82 5.51
CA ALA A 48 3.56 15.00 6.64
C ALA A 48 2.06 15.18 6.94
N ASP A 49 1.57 16.41 6.87
CA ASP A 49 0.18 16.78 7.10
C ASP A 49 -0.75 16.13 6.07
N ASP A 50 -0.34 16.12 4.79
CA ASP A 50 -1.06 15.36 3.74
C ASP A 50 -1.21 13.88 4.12
N GLY A 51 -0.16 13.29 4.70
CA GLY A 51 -0.18 11.90 5.16
C GLY A 51 -1.17 11.66 6.31
N GLU A 52 -1.26 12.58 7.26
CA GLU A 52 -2.25 12.50 8.35
C GLU A 52 -3.67 12.62 7.82
N ASP A 53 -3.92 13.59 6.94
CA ASP A 53 -5.22 13.79 6.30
C ASP A 53 -5.66 12.56 5.51
N LEU A 54 -4.75 11.97 4.73
CA LEU A 54 -5.03 10.76 3.95
C LEU A 54 -5.40 9.56 4.83
N LEU A 55 -4.71 9.38 5.96
CA LEU A 55 -5.04 8.32 6.91
C LEU A 55 -6.41 8.57 7.55
N GLN A 56 -6.70 9.80 7.99
CA GLN A 56 -8.00 10.15 8.56
C GLN A 56 -9.14 9.90 7.56
N GLU A 57 -9.00 10.35 6.31
CA GLU A 57 -9.99 10.08 5.27
C GLU A 57 -10.16 8.59 5.00
N ALA A 58 -9.06 7.83 4.94
CA ALA A 58 -9.12 6.38 4.74
C ALA A 58 -9.84 5.65 5.88
N LEU A 59 -9.62 6.09 7.14
CA LEU A 59 -10.32 5.58 8.31
C LEU A 59 -11.82 5.90 8.26
N MET A 60 -12.20 7.10 7.83
CA MET A 60 -13.60 7.49 7.66
C MET A 60 -14.30 6.64 6.59
N VAL A 61 -13.62 6.37 5.47
CA VAL A 61 -14.14 5.49 4.42
C VAL A 61 -14.33 4.06 4.95
N LEU A 62 -13.38 3.55 5.73
CA LEU A 62 -13.51 2.23 6.37
C LEU A 62 -14.71 2.22 7.32
N TRP A 63 -14.79 3.19 8.23
CA TRP A 63 -15.86 3.34 9.21
C TRP A 63 -17.23 3.31 8.54
N GLU A 64 -17.44 4.17 7.54
CA GLU A 64 -18.70 4.25 6.82
C GLU A 64 -19.05 2.90 6.18
N ARG A 65 -18.12 2.30 5.42
CA ARG A 65 -18.36 1.02 4.73
C ARG A 65 -18.72 -0.11 5.69
N VAL A 66 -18.07 -0.19 6.83
CA VAL A 66 -18.35 -1.21 7.83
C VAL A 66 -19.72 -0.96 8.47
N ARG A 67 -20.02 0.30 8.85
CA ARG A 67 -21.29 0.70 9.46
C ARG A 67 -22.50 0.46 8.55
N VAL A 68 -22.35 0.64 7.23
CA VAL A 68 -23.42 0.38 6.26
C VAL A 68 -23.45 -1.08 5.75
N GLY A 69 -22.60 -1.96 6.30
CA GLY A 69 -22.55 -3.38 5.93
C GLY A 69 -22.02 -3.66 4.52
N ARG A 70 -21.27 -2.71 3.93
CA ARG A 70 -20.67 -2.83 2.58
C ARG A 70 -19.19 -3.17 2.60
N PHE A 71 -18.65 -3.54 3.76
CA PHE A 71 -17.26 -3.96 3.88
C PHE A 71 -17.13 -5.47 3.70
N GLU A 72 -16.48 -5.89 2.62
CA GLU A 72 -16.16 -7.29 2.36
C GLU A 72 -14.75 -7.63 2.83
N TYR A 73 -14.61 -8.76 3.50
CA TYR A 73 -13.36 -9.21 4.09
C TYR A 73 -12.47 -9.87 3.03
N SER A 74 -11.77 -9.07 2.22
CA SER A 74 -10.92 -9.58 1.14
C SER A 74 -9.42 -9.42 1.39
N ALA A 75 -9.01 -8.63 2.39
CA ALA A 75 -7.62 -8.34 2.74
C ALA A 75 -7.49 -7.85 4.19
N LYS A 76 -6.25 -7.74 4.69
CA LYS A 76 -5.96 -7.10 6.00
C LYS A 76 -6.46 -5.65 6.02
N LEU A 77 -6.90 -5.14 7.17
CA LEU A 77 -7.37 -3.75 7.32
C LEU A 77 -6.28 -2.73 6.96
N SER A 78 -5.02 -3.01 7.30
CA SER A 78 -3.88 -2.19 6.90
C SER A 78 -3.74 -2.09 5.38
N THR A 79 -3.98 -3.18 4.64
CA THR A 79 -3.99 -3.19 3.18
C THR A 79 -5.11 -2.32 2.62
N PHE A 80 -6.30 -2.41 3.21
CA PHE A 80 -7.43 -1.56 2.81
C PHE A 80 -7.13 -0.07 3.03
N LEU A 81 -6.62 0.28 4.21
CA LEU A 81 -6.30 1.67 4.57
C LEU A 81 -5.22 2.24 3.65
N PHE A 82 -4.15 1.47 3.42
CA PHE A 82 -3.09 1.88 2.50
C PHE A 82 -3.60 2.11 1.08
N ALA A 83 -4.35 1.15 0.53
CA ALA A 83 -4.90 1.27 -0.82
C ALA A 83 -5.87 2.46 -0.94
N THR A 84 -6.66 2.74 0.10
CA THR A 84 -7.59 3.87 0.13
C THR A 84 -6.82 5.19 0.18
N ALA A 85 -5.84 5.32 1.07
CA ALA A 85 -4.99 6.51 1.17
C ALA A 85 -4.22 6.78 -0.13
N LYS A 86 -3.63 5.75 -0.74
CA LYS A 86 -2.99 5.84 -2.06
C LYS A 86 -3.95 6.38 -3.13
N ASN A 87 -5.14 5.80 -3.24
CA ASN A 87 -6.14 6.24 -4.22
C ASN A 87 -6.58 7.69 -4.00
N LEU A 88 -6.77 8.11 -2.75
CA LEU A 88 -7.09 9.50 -2.39
C LEU A 88 -5.97 10.45 -2.82
N TRP A 89 -4.72 10.09 -2.54
CA TRP A 89 -3.56 10.89 -2.92
C TRP A 89 -3.41 11.06 -4.43
N MET A 90 -3.50 9.96 -5.19
CA MET A 90 -3.40 10.00 -6.65
C MET A 90 -4.51 10.87 -7.27
N ARG A 91 -5.71 10.88 -6.69
CA ARG A 91 -6.80 11.79 -7.09
C ARG A 91 -6.46 13.25 -6.80
N ARG A 92 -5.90 13.56 -5.62
CA ARG A 92 -5.45 14.92 -5.27
C ARG A 92 -4.36 15.40 -6.24
N LEU A 93 -3.34 14.58 -6.52
CA LEU A 93 -2.28 14.91 -7.49
C LEU A 93 -2.85 15.13 -8.90
N THR A 94 -3.75 14.27 -9.37
CA THR A 94 -4.39 14.42 -10.69
C THR A 94 -5.18 15.73 -10.77
N LYS A 95 -5.88 16.10 -9.70
CA LYS A 95 -6.63 17.36 -9.61
C LYS A 95 -5.69 18.57 -9.62
N GLN A 96 -4.63 18.55 -8.81
CA GLN A 96 -3.62 19.61 -8.77
C GLN A 96 -2.93 19.81 -10.13
N ARG A 97 -2.58 18.73 -10.84
CA ARG A 97 -2.01 18.82 -12.20
C ARG A 97 -2.93 19.52 -13.19
N ARG A 98 -4.25 19.30 -13.08
CA ARG A 98 -5.25 19.98 -13.93
C ARG A 98 -5.43 21.45 -13.58
N GLU A 99 -5.35 21.78 -12.30
CA GLU A 99 -5.59 23.14 -11.79
C GLU A 99 -4.33 24.02 -11.83
N SER A 100 -3.13 23.44 -11.94
CA SER A 100 -1.86 24.17 -12.01
C SER A 100 -0.84 23.45 -12.90
N PRO A 101 -0.88 23.65 -14.23
CA PRO A 101 -0.06 22.91 -15.21
C PRO A 101 1.46 23.13 -15.17
N GLY A 102 2.05 23.66 -14.10
CA GLY A 102 3.48 23.98 -14.02
C GLY A 102 4.15 23.78 -12.65
N ILE A 103 3.44 23.23 -11.67
CA ILE A 103 3.98 23.05 -10.29
C ILE A 103 4.50 21.62 -10.06
N LEU A 104 4.05 20.66 -10.88
CA LEU A 104 4.40 19.26 -10.74
C LEU A 104 5.26 18.84 -11.94
N ASP A 105 6.54 18.58 -11.68
CA ASP A 105 7.46 18.00 -12.66
C ASP A 105 6.91 16.63 -13.12
N PRO A 106 6.69 16.41 -14.43
CA PRO A 106 6.22 15.13 -14.95
C PRO A 106 7.16 13.97 -14.61
N ASP A 107 8.45 14.25 -14.38
CA ASP A 107 9.51 13.26 -14.19
C ASP A 107 9.96 13.10 -12.73
N SER A 108 9.33 13.78 -11.77
CA SER A 108 9.61 13.54 -10.34
C SER A 108 8.94 12.24 -9.86
N HIS A 109 9.35 11.11 -10.42
CA HIS A 109 9.17 9.82 -9.77
C HIS A 109 10.28 9.68 -8.73
N PRO A 110 9.97 9.63 -7.42
CA PRO A 110 10.97 9.27 -6.44
C PRO A 110 11.33 7.81 -6.72
N ASP A 111 12.53 7.59 -7.25
CA ASP A 111 13.24 6.32 -7.26
C ASP A 111 13.32 5.82 -5.81
N GLY A 112 12.28 5.11 -5.38
CA GLY A 112 12.07 4.86 -3.96
C GLY A 112 11.07 3.75 -3.66
N GLY A 113 10.54 3.07 -4.68
CA GLY A 113 9.61 1.96 -4.43
C GLY A 113 10.27 0.79 -3.67
N ILE A 114 11.59 0.61 -3.80
CA ILE A 114 12.35 -0.36 -2.98
C ILE A 114 12.27 0.04 -1.49
N SER A 115 12.39 1.34 -1.20
CA SER A 115 12.44 1.85 0.17
C SER A 115 11.10 1.78 0.91
N LEU A 116 9.95 1.76 0.22
CA LEU A 116 8.65 1.67 0.92
C LEU A 116 8.24 0.24 1.25
N LEU A 117 8.81 -0.75 0.58
CA LEU A 117 8.70 -2.16 0.97
C LEU A 117 9.71 -2.49 2.08
N GLU A 118 10.87 -1.82 2.07
CA GLU A 118 11.92 -1.95 3.08
C GLU A 118 11.61 -1.20 4.38
N SER A 119 10.93 -0.05 4.33
CA SER A 119 10.69 0.79 5.53
C SER A 119 9.37 0.49 6.25
N LEU A 120 8.54 -0.44 5.75
CA LEU A 120 7.18 -0.64 6.26
C LEU A 120 7.00 -1.82 7.21
N ILE A 121 7.99 -2.69 7.36
CA ILE A 121 7.71 -4.01 7.89
C ILE A 121 8.76 -4.37 8.96
N GLU A 122 8.39 -4.14 10.22
CA GLU A 122 9.13 -4.54 11.44
C GLU A 122 8.48 -5.78 12.10
N SER A 123 7.96 -6.73 11.31
CA SER A 123 7.38 -7.99 11.81
C SER A 123 8.07 -9.21 11.19
N GLU A 124 7.97 -10.41 11.76
CA GLU A 124 8.53 -11.62 11.13
C GLU A 124 7.94 -11.86 9.71
N GLU A 125 6.69 -11.45 9.48
CA GLU A 125 6.07 -11.44 8.15
C GLU A 125 6.81 -10.50 7.16
N ALA A 126 7.49 -9.46 7.64
CA ALA A 126 8.37 -8.59 6.86
C ALA A 126 9.49 -9.34 6.20
N THR A 127 10.23 -10.07 7.03
CA THR A 127 11.47 -10.73 6.66
C THR A 127 11.12 -11.79 5.63
N MET A 128 10.03 -12.52 5.85
CA MET A 128 9.49 -13.50 4.90
C MET A 128 9.11 -12.86 3.56
N VAL A 129 8.45 -11.70 3.56
CA VAL A 129 8.09 -10.99 2.33
C VAL A 129 9.34 -10.43 1.62
N GLN A 130 10.28 -9.84 2.35
CA GLN A 130 11.54 -9.33 1.80
C GLN A 130 12.38 -10.46 1.19
N GLU A 131 12.51 -11.59 1.88
CA GLU A 131 13.19 -12.79 1.37
C GLU A 131 12.50 -13.33 0.12
N ALA A 132 11.16 -13.39 0.11
CA ALA A 132 10.42 -13.81 -1.06
C ALA A 132 10.64 -12.87 -2.26
N LEU A 133 10.70 -11.56 -2.02
CA LEU A 133 10.96 -10.55 -3.05
C LEU A 133 12.41 -10.59 -3.56
N MET A 134 13.38 -10.89 -2.69
CA MET A 134 14.75 -11.16 -3.11
C MET A 134 14.83 -12.44 -3.95
N THR A 135 14.04 -13.45 -3.62
CA THR A 135 14.06 -14.76 -4.28
C THR A 135 13.44 -14.74 -5.69
N ILE A 136 12.43 -13.91 -5.96
CA ILE A 136 11.86 -13.79 -7.33
C ILE A 136 12.79 -13.08 -8.33
N GLY A 137 13.88 -12.50 -7.85
CA GLY A 137 14.89 -11.81 -8.66
C GLY A 137 14.55 -10.36 -9.01
N GLU A 138 15.60 -9.58 -9.25
CA GLU A 138 15.55 -8.12 -9.41
C GLU A 138 14.54 -7.66 -10.46
N GLN A 139 14.56 -8.29 -11.63
CA GLN A 139 13.70 -7.92 -12.74
C GLN A 139 12.22 -8.08 -12.40
N CYS A 140 11.86 -9.15 -11.66
CA CYS A 140 10.49 -9.35 -11.22
C CYS A 140 10.10 -8.38 -10.11
N ARG A 141 11.00 -8.14 -9.15
CA ARG A 141 10.79 -7.16 -8.08
C ARG A 141 10.53 -5.77 -8.66
N GLN A 142 11.41 -5.29 -9.53
CA GLN A 142 11.31 -3.99 -10.18
C GLN A 142 10.05 -3.88 -11.05
N LEU A 143 9.69 -4.93 -11.80
CA LEU A 143 8.47 -4.90 -12.61
C LEU A 143 7.20 -4.79 -11.73
N LEU A 144 7.12 -5.58 -10.66
CA LEU A 144 5.97 -5.52 -9.75
C LEU A 144 5.91 -4.18 -9.02
N LEU A 145 7.08 -3.59 -8.72
CA LEU A 145 7.20 -2.26 -8.16
C LEU A 145 6.65 -1.19 -9.11
N LEU A 146 7.16 -1.12 -10.34
CA LEU A 146 6.71 -0.13 -11.33
C LEU A 146 5.19 -0.25 -11.58
N PHE A 147 4.65 -1.47 -11.58
CA PHE A 147 3.23 -1.69 -11.80
C PHE A 147 2.35 -1.37 -10.58
N TYR A 148 2.63 -1.95 -9.41
CA TYR A 148 1.75 -1.79 -8.24
C TYR A 148 2.06 -0.53 -7.43
N TRP A 149 3.29 -0.04 -7.50
CA TRP A 149 3.74 1.11 -6.75
C TRP A 149 3.59 2.40 -7.54
N GLU A 150 4.29 2.47 -8.68
CA GLU A 150 4.33 3.66 -9.54
C GLU A 150 3.13 3.77 -10.48
N GLU A 151 2.25 2.75 -10.51
CA GLU A 151 1.04 2.69 -11.33
C GLU A 151 1.28 2.90 -12.83
N LEU A 152 2.49 2.61 -13.30
CA LEU A 152 2.83 2.72 -14.70
C LEU A 152 1.99 1.75 -15.53
N SER A 153 1.54 2.24 -16.68
CA SER A 153 0.93 1.41 -17.73
C SER A 153 1.91 0.35 -18.23
N MET A 154 1.38 -0.69 -18.87
CA MET A 154 2.23 -1.74 -19.43
C MET A 154 3.18 -1.20 -20.50
N GLU A 155 2.75 -0.17 -21.22
CA GLU A 155 3.51 0.58 -22.21
C GLU A 155 4.66 1.36 -21.57
N GLU A 156 4.41 2.09 -20.49
CA GLU A 156 5.44 2.85 -19.76
C GLU A 156 6.48 1.91 -19.12
N ILE A 157 6.04 0.79 -18.54
CA ILE A 157 6.94 -0.23 -17.99
C ILE A 157 7.77 -0.87 -19.10
N ALA A 158 7.19 -1.11 -20.28
CA ALA A 158 7.93 -1.68 -21.40
C ALA A 158 9.07 -0.76 -21.82
N GLY A 159 8.81 0.55 -21.93
CA GLY A 159 9.84 1.55 -22.21
C GLY A 159 10.90 1.62 -21.11
N ARG A 160 10.49 1.66 -19.83
CA ARG A 160 11.41 1.84 -18.70
C ARG A 160 12.29 0.64 -18.42
N MET A 161 11.79 -0.58 -18.66
CA MET A 161 12.54 -1.82 -18.43
C MET A 161 13.11 -2.46 -19.70
N GLY A 162 12.92 -1.84 -20.87
CA GLY A 162 13.42 -2.33 -22.15
C GLY A 162 12.73 -3.61 -22.65
N PHE A 163 11.45 -3.81 -22.31
CA PHE A 163 10.66 -4.91 -22.91
C PHE A 163 10.20 -4.54 -24.32
N ALA A 164 10.02 -5.56 -25.16
CA ALA A 164 9.62 -5.38 -26.55
C ALA A 164 8.25 -4.69 -26.71
N ASN A 165 7.29 -4.95 -25.81
CA ASN A 165 5.94 -4.38 -25.84
C ASN A 165 5.18 -4.62 -24.51
N ALA A 166 4.02 -3.98 -24.39
CA ALA A 166 3.10 -4.10 -23.26
C ALA A 166 2.62 -5.54 -22.98
N ASP A 167 2.41 -6.36 -24.01
CA ASP A 167 1.97 -7.76 -23.84
C ASP A 167 3.05 -8.62 -23.17
N THR A 168 4.32 -8.34 -23.47
CA THR A 168 5.47 -8.97 -22.81
C THR A 168 5.50 -8.59 -21.34
N VAL A 169 5.27 -7.30 -21.01
CA VAL A 169 5.18 -6.84 -19.61
C VAL A 169 4.02 -7.51 -18.90
N LYS A 170 2.83 -7.56 -19.49
CA LYS A 170 1.64 -8.20 -18.90
C LYS A 170 1.89 -9.67 -18.58
N SER A 171 2.50 -10.39 -19.51
CA SER A 171 2.86 -11.81 -19.35
C SER A 171 3.92 -12.01 -18.26
N LYS A 172 5.00 -11.21 -18.29
CA LYS A 172 6.06 -11.25 -17.29
C LYS A 172 5.55 -10.88 -15.90
N LYS A 173 4.68 -9.87 -15.79
CA LYS A 173 4.00 -9.49 -14.54
C LYS A 173 3.26 -10.65 -13.93
N TYR A 174 2.45 -11.34 -14.74
CA TYR A 174 1.68 -12.47 -14.27
C TYR A 174 2.60 -13.59 -13.74
N GLN A 175 3.70 -13.90 -14.45
CA GLN A 175 4.70 -14.86 -14.01
C GLN A 175 5.37 -14.45 -12.69
N CYS A 176 5.80 -13.19 -12.58
CA CYS A 176 6.42 -12.66 -11.36
C CYS A 176 5.47 -12.70 -10.16
N LYS A 177 4.19 -12.32 -10.36
CA LYS A 177 3.15 -12.42 -9.33
C LYS A 177 2.95 -13.87 -8.89
N LYS A 178 2.86 -14.81 -9.83
CA LYS A 178 2.69 -16.25 -9.53
C LYS A 178 3.91 -16.85 -8.83
N ALA A 179 5.12 -16.40 -9.16
CA ALA A 179 6.33 -16.81 -8.47
C ALA A 179 6.32 -16.32 -7.02
N LEU A 180 5.97 -15.05 -6.80
CA LEU A 180 5.87 -14.46 -5.46
C LEU A 180 4.80 -15.17 -4.62
N GLU A 181 3.61 -15.43 -5.17
CA GLU A 181 2.54 -16.19 -4.50
C GLU A 181 3.00 -17.58 -4.05
N ARG A 182 3.78 -18.29 -4.88
CA ARG A 182 4.28 -19.63 -4.54
C ARG A 182 5.30 -19.61 -3.40
N ILE A 183 6.21 -18.64 -3.40
CA ILE A 183 7.24 -18.54 -2.36
C ILE A 183 6.58 -18.19 -1.03
N LEU A 184 5.68 -17.21 -1.03
CA LEU A 184 4.92 -16.84 0.17
C LEU A 184 4.08 -18.02 0.70
N ALA A 185 3.45 -18.81 -0.19
CA ALA A 185 2.70 -20.00 0.22
C ALA A 185 3.56 -21.15 0.75
N GLY A 186 4.84 -21.20 0.38
CA GLY A 186 5.81 -22.16 0.92
C GLY A 186 6.31 -21.75 2.30
N VAL A 187 6.59 -20.45 2.47
CA VAL A 187 7.09 -19.86 3.71
C VAL A 187 6.02 -19.84 4.83
N MET A 188 4.73 -19.73 4.49
CA MET A 188 3.62 -19.76 5.47
C MET A 188 3.22 -21.17 5.96
N LYS A 189 3.93 -22.23 5.53
CA LYS A 189 3.61 -23.63 5.88
C LYS A 189 4.57 -24.27 6.88
N GLU A 190 5.64 -23.58 7.26
CA GLU A 190 6.54 -23.96 8.35
C GLU A 190 6.19 -23.18 9.63
#